data_AF-A0A379LSQ4-F1
#
_entry.id   AF-A0A379LSQ4-F1
#
_cell.length_a   1.000
_cell.length_b   1.000
_cell.length_c   1.000
_cell.angle_alpha   90.00
_cell.angle_beta   90.00
_cell.angle_gamma   90.00
#
_symmetry.space_group_name_H-M   'P 1'
#
loop_
_entity.id
_entity.type
_entity.pdbx_description
1 polymer ?
#
loop_
_entity_poly.entity_id
_entity_poly.type
_entity_poly.pdbx_seq_one_letter_code
_entity_poly.pdbx_strand_id
1 'polypeptide(L)' 'MARSWRDRERHIFSDPNKIHPINHQGKFFQVPGIHLCEPSPQRTPVLYQAGRLQPR' A
#
# COMPACT_ATOMS: atom_id res chain seq x y z
N MET A 1 -6.10 -3.56 17.15
CA MET A 1 -4.71 -3.89 17.52
C MET A 1 -4.20 -4.91 16.50
N ALA A 2 -3.43 -4.48 15.50
CA ALA A 2 -2.98 -5.35 14.41
C ALA A 2 -2.07 -6.46 14.97
N ARG A 3 -2.44 -7.73 14.79
CA ARG A 3 -1.57 -8.86 15.13
C ARG A 3 -0.27 -8.73 14.34
N SER A 4 0.84 -8.67 15.05
CA SER A 4 2.20 -8.62 14.49
C SER A 4 2.45 -9.87 13.65
N TRP A 5 2.45 -9.73 12.32
CA TRP A 5 2.95 -10.75 11.40
C TRP A 5 4.49 -10.76 11.52
N ARG A 6 5.00 -11.84 12.12
CA ARG A 6 6.40 -12.21 12.38
C ARG A 6 6.39 -13.48 13.26
N ASP A 7 5.70 -14.52 12.79
CA ASP A 7 5.52 -15.76 13.55
C ASP A 7 6.80 -16.61 13.45
N ARG A 8 7.59 -16.62 14.52
CA ARG A 8 8.87 -17.34 14.59
C ARG A 8 8.67 -18.84 14.75
N GLU A 9 7.63 -19.27 15.44
CA GLU A 9 7.35 -20.69 15.68
C GLU A 9 6.94 -21.40 14.39
N ARG A 10 6.13 -20.72 13.56
CA ARG A 10 5.68 -21.24 12.27
C ARG A 10 6.61 -20.90 11.11
N HIS A 11 7.68 -20.13 11.36
CA HIS A 11 8.58 -19.60 10.35
C HIS A 11 7.87 -18.75 9.26
N ILE A 12 6.82 -18.02 9.62
CA ILE A 12 6.05 -17.18 8.71
C ILE A 12 6.32 -15.70 9.01
N PHE A 13 7.06 -15.03 8.12
CA PHE A 13 7.28 -13.59 8.22
C PHE A 13 6.08 -12.79 7.71
N SER A 14 5.54 -13.15 6.54
CA SER A 14 4.36 -12.53 5.95
C SER A 14 3.44 -13.62 5.38
N ASP A 15 2.14 -13.52 5.68
CA ASP A 15 1.13 -14.45 5.15
C ASP A 15 0.83 -14.11 3.68
N PRO A 16 1.17 -14.99 2.71
CA PRO A 16 0.95 -14.71 1.29
C PRO A 16 -0.53 -14.54 0.94
N ASN A 17 -1.45 -15.13 1.72
CA ASN A 17 -2.88 -14.99 1.49
C ASN A 17 -3.42 -13.58 1.82
N LYS A 18 -2.59 -12.73 2.43
CA LYS A 18 -2.93 -11.35 2.81
C LYS A 18 -2.20 -10.31 1.97
N ILE A 19 -1.46 -10.76 0.96
CA ILE A 19 -0.74 -9.91 0.00
C ILE A 19 -1.48 -10.03 -1.33
N HIS A 20 -1.91 -8.89 -1.88
CA HIS A 20 -2.76 -8.87 -3.07
C HIS A 20 -2.20 -7.95 -4.16
N PRO A 21 -2.20 -8.39 -5.43
CA PRO A 21 -1.91 -7.51 -6.56
C PRO A 21 -2.97 -6.42 -6.68
N ILE A 22 -2.56 -5.20 -7.05
CA ILE A 22 -3.52 -4.10 -7.21
C ILE A 22 -4.23 -4.12 -8.56
N ASN A 23 -3.66 -4.82 -9.57
CA ASN A 23 -4.25 -4.97 -10.90
C ASN A 23 -4.75 -3.65 -11.52
N HIS A 24 -4.04 -2.54 -11.27
CA HIS A 24 -4.45 -1.22 -11.74
C HIS A 24 -4.27 -1.11 -13.25
N GLN A 25 -5.34 -0.73 -13.96
CA GLN A 25 -5.32 -0.43 -15.39
C GLN A 25 -6.02 0.91 -15.61
N GLY A 26 -5.24 1.95 -15.88
CA GLY A 26 -5.74 3.30 -16.13
C GLY A 26 -5.24 3.84 -17.46
N LYS A 27 -5.76 5.01 -17.84
CA LYS A 27 -5.35 5.71 -19.07
C LYS A 27 -3.85 5.95 -19.16
N PHE A 28 -3.21 6.21 -18.01
CA PHE A 28 -1.81 6.63 -17.95
C PHE A 28 -0.88 5.55 -17.39
N PHE A 29 -1.39 4.63 -16.57
CA PHE A 29 -0.56 3.64 -15.89
C PHE A 29 -1.22 2.27 -15.84
N GLN A 30 -0.38 1.24 -15.97
CA GLN A 30 -0.77 -0.16 -15.78
C GLN A 30 0.18 -0.80 -14.77
N VAL A 31 -0.35 -1.16 -13.60
CA VAL A 31 0.42 -1.67 -12.47
C VAL A 31 -0.26 -2.94 -11.94
N PRO A 32 0.16 -4.13 -12.39
CA PRO A 32 -0.46 -5.38 -11.98
C PRO A 32 -0.03 -5.86 -10.59
N GLY A 33 1.16 -5.45 -10.13
CA GLY A 33 1.84 -6.05 -8.98
C GLY A 33 1.34 -5.65 -7.59
N ILE A 34 2.12 -6.06 -6.59
CA ILE A 34 1.93 -5.75 -5.16
C ILE A 34 2.73 -4.50 -4.77
N HIS A 35 2.42 -3.92 -3.60
CA HIS A 35 3.34 -2.98 -2.97
C HIS A 35 4.49 -3.75 -2.31
N LEU A 36 5.73 -3.30 -2.52
CA LEU A 36 6.93 -4.02 -2.04
C LEU A 36 7.18 -3.85 -0.54
N CYS A 37 6.66 -2.77 0.06
CA CYS A 37 6.84 -2.48 1.47
C CYS A 37 5.70 -3.06 2.32
N GLU A 38 6.01 -3.46 3.55
CA GLU A 38 4.97 -3.81 4.53
C GLU A 38 4.14 -2.57 4.93
N PRO A 39 2.90 -2.74 5.41
CA PRO A 39 2.07 -1.60 5.81
C PRO A 39 2.71 -0.74 6.91
N SER A 40 2.93 0.54 6.62
CA SER A 40 3.38 1.52 7.62
C SER A 40 2.24 1.92 8.57
N PRO A 41 2.53 2.58 9.72
CA PRO A 41 1.49 3.06 10.64
C PRO A 41 0.44 3.96 9.99
N GLN A 42 0.85 4.79 9.03
CA GLN A 42 -0.06 5.68 8.30
C GLN A 42 -0.59 5.05 6.99
N ARG A 43 0.10 4.03 6.45
CA ARG A 43 -0.06 3.48 5.10
C ARG A 43 0.14 4.56 4.04
N THR A 44 -0.87 5.40 3.84
CA THR A 44 -0.80 6.60 3.02
C THR A 44 -0.28 7.75 3.89
N PRO A 45 0.79 8.45 3.49
CA PRO A 45 1.28 9.59 4.25
C PRO A 45 0.24 10.71 4.28
N VAL A 46 0.38 11.65 5.22
CA VAL A 46 -0.40 12.89 5.19
C VAL A 46 -0.18 13.61 3.87
N LEU A 47 -1.27 13.91 3.16
CA LEU A 47 -1.24 14.59 1.87
C LEU A 47 -1.50 16.08 2.08
N TYR A 48 -0.53 16.90 1.70
CA TYR A 48 -0.71 18.36 1.60
C TYR A 48 -0.88 18.74 0.13
N GLN A 49 -1.82 19.64 -0.16
CA GLN A 49 -2.06 20.18 -1.50
C GLN A 49 -2.05 21.72 -1.42
N ALA A 50 -1.24 22.35 -2.28
CA ALA A 50 -0.97 23.79 -2.24
C ALA A 50 -1.41 24.54 -3.51
N GLY A 51 -2.09 23.87 -4.43
CA GLY A 51 -2.58 24.48 -5.66
C GLY A 51 -3.89 25.22 -5.44
N ARG A 52 -3.93 26.51 -5.77
CA ARG A 52 -5.17 27.25 -6.02
C ARG A 52 -5.43 27.26 -7.52
N LEU A 53 -6.68 27.01 -7.90
CA LEU A 53 -7.13 27.20 -9.28
C LEU A 53 -7.01 28.67 -9.66
N GLN A 54 -6.73 28.92 -10.93
CA GLN A 54 -6.80 30.26 -11.49
C GLN A 54 -8.24 30.79 -11.35
N PRO A 55 -8.49 31.97 -10.76
CA PRO A 55 -9.77 32.63 -10.94
C PRO A 55 -9.88 32.99 -12.42
N ARG A 56 -11.03 32.68 -13.03
CA ARG A 56 -11.35 33.20 -14.37
C ARG A 56 -11.31 34.72 -14.37
#